data_AF-A0ABD4RCX0-F1
#
_entry.id   AF-A0ABD4RCX0-F1
#
_cell.length_a   1.000
_cell.length_b   1.000
_cell.length_c   1.000
_cell.angle_alpha   90.00
_cell.angle_beta   90.00
_cell.angle_gamma   90.00
#
_symmetry.space_group_name_H-M   'P 1'
#
loop_
_entity.id
_entity.type
_entity.pdbx_description
1 polymer ?
#
loop_
_entity_poly.entity_id
_entity_poly.type
_entity_poly.pdbx_seq_one_letter_code
_entity_poly.pdbx_strand_id
1 'polypeptide(L)'
;MIIGALLIMITVMWFGFRDYVIYGVCRLLYWIYGVLPDAITPGNAAERRDMLLSAARYNHQVSLWDFISVMNDTASVLFPLFILIIGLFVWVISRNPYYRLTRKLTIRNLPWVMVKNYPGIAHILARFGHLDQLLLNEDPEEARSAQSPVEFAQEHNLIDTAKRRLRKKAAHKVFLSQVNLAPEGAALSLAPWEKALAASFVHLRFMGDRPTAKSILDDLNRSCLRTKDGFPDYSLAAGFWTVASQCEAFREFAKGRRSSRSLLYALFDDDLQLPSANFRWLKGVDRTLWYALSSAGRGKFFIEGGGVIAWSQCESYRLTLDEEKAAKFPPTVRAAVLGLELDLLHYRHIDRRDPAIPVAHWQEDVIPPFAFESDAEAEDEPATPPAAPHDTPNNSLRLTDDEPTPAKPQPATRPDHLEL
;
A
#
# COMPACT_ATOMS: atom_id res chain seq x y z
N MET A 1 -30.48 -11.84 41.49
CA MET A 1 -30.57 -13.28 41.78
C MET A 1 -29.27 -13.88 42.31
N ILE A 2 -28.12 -13.69 41.64
CA ILE A 2 -26.82 -14.26 42.06
C ILE A 2 -26.43 -13.82 43.48
N ILE A 3 -26.56 -12.53 43.80
CA ILE A 3 -26.22 -11.98 45.13
C ILE A 3 -27.10 -12.60 46.24
N GLY A 4 -28.40 -12.79 45.97
CA GLY A 4 -29.33 -13.40 46.92
C GLY A 4 -29.02 -14.88 47.19
N ALA A 5 -28.67 -15.64 46.15
CA ALA A 5 -28.24 -17.03 46.30
C ALA A 5 -26.93 -17.16 47.08
N LEU A 6 -25.99 -16.22 46.87
CA LEU A 6 -24.71 -16.19 47.55
C LEU A 6 -24.88 -15.85 49.05
N LEU A 7 -25.78 -14.92 49.38
CA LEU A 7 -26.14 -14.61 50.76
C LEU A 7 -26.82 -15.79 51.46
N ILE A 8 -27.74 -16.49 50.79
CA ILE A 8 -28.38 -17.72 51.33
C ILE A 8 -27.34 -18.82 51.53
N MET A 9 -26.39 -18.99 50.61
CA MET A 9 -25.33 -19.97 50.76
C MET A 9 -24.40 -19.63 51.94
N ILE A 10 -24.03 -18.36 52.12
CA ILE A 10 -23.22 -17.90 53.25
C ILE A 10 -23.96 -18.10 54.58
N THR A 11 -25.26 -17.80 54.63
CA THR A 11 -26.04 -18.00 55.87
C THR A 11 -26.19 -19.48 56.19
N VAL A 12 -26.48 -20.35 55.21
CA VAL A 12 -26.54 -21.80 55.41
C VAL A 12 -25.18 -22.36 55.83
N MET A 13 -24.08 -21.90 55.21
CA MET A 13 -22.72 -22.31 55.58
C MET A 13 -22.37 -21.88 57.01
N TRP A 14 -22.76 -20.66 57.41
CA TRP A 14 -22.55 -20.19 58.76
C TRP A 14 -23.40 -20.94 59.78
N PHE A 15 -24.70 -21.13 59.55
CA PHE A 15 -25.57 -21.79 60.53
C PHE A 15 -25.39 -23.32 60.58
N GLY A 16 -25.01 -23.97 59.48
CA GLY A 16 -24.84 -25.42 59.41
C GLY A 16 -23.42 -25.92 59.71
N PHE A 17 -22.39 -25.12 59.42
CA PHE A 17 -20.99 -25.56 59.46
C PHE A 17 -20.07 -24.64 60.27
N ARG A 18 -20.62 -23.75 61.11
CA ARG A 18 -19.85 -22.78 61.92
C ARG A 18 -18.62 -23.37 62.57
N ASP A 19 -18.79 -24.48 63.29
CA ASP A 19 -17.75 -25.06 64.12
C ASP A 19 -16.57 -25.59 63.28
N TYR A 20 -16.89 -26.13 62.10
CA TYR A 20 -15.91 -26.59 61.13
C TYR A 20 -15.21 -25.43 60.42
N VAL A 21 -15.92 -24.35 60.11
CA VAL A 21 -15.36 -23.15 59.50
C VAL A 21 -14.39 -22.46 60.46
N ILE A 22 -14.80 -22.23 61.71
CA ILE A 22 -13.95 -21.60 62.74
C ILE A 22 -12.71 -22.46 63.00
N TYR A 23 -12.89 -23.76 63.23
CA TYR A 23 -11.78 -24.68 63.44
C TYR A 23 -10.83 -24.73 62.23
N GLY A 24 -11.37 -24.84 61.02
CA GLY A 24 -10.58 -24.93 59.79
C GLY A 24 -9.75 -23.68 59.51
N VAL A 25 -10.36 -22.49 59.63
CA VAL A 25 -9.67 -21.21 59.41
C VAL A 25 -8.62 -20.97 60.50
N CYS A 26 -8.97 -21.19 61.78
CA CYS A 26 -8.01 -21.04 62.87
C CYS A 26 -6.84 -22.01 62.76
N ARG A 27 -7.08 -23.26 62.33
CA ARG A 27 -6.03 -24.26 62.08
C ARG A 27 -5.13 -23.88 60.92
N LEU A 28 -5.69 -23.36 59.83
CA LEU A 28 -4.94 -22.89 58.66
C LEU A 28 -4.02 -21.73 59.04
N LEU A 29 -4.56 -20.70 59.72
CA LEU A 29 -3.76 -19.57 60.19
C LEU A 29 -2.71 -20.01 61.21
N TYR A 30 -3.05 -20.91 62.14
CA TYR A 30 -2.09 -21.44 63.11
C TYR A 30 -0.91 -22.14 62.44
N TRP A 31 -1.16 -22.89 61.36
CA TRP A 31 -0.11 -23.52 60.58
C TRP A 31 0.75 -22.49 59.83
N ILE A 32 0.12 -21.48 59.22
CA ILE A 32 0.81 -20.38 58.52
C ILE A 32 1.76 -19.63 59.47
N TYR A 33 1.30 -19.28 60.66
CA TYR A 33 2.14 -18.68 61.72
C TYR A 33 3.22 -19.62 62.26
N GLY A 34 3.11 -20.94 62.04
CA GLY A 34 4.14 -21.90 62.42
C GLY A 34 5.23 -22.11 61.37
N VAL A 35 4.95 -21.78 60.11
CA VAL A 35 5.89 -21.94 58.98
C VAL A 35 6.61 -20.62 58.67
N LEU A 36 5.96 -19.48 58.88
CA LEU A 36 6.55 -18.17 58.64
C LEU A 36 7.51 -17.76 59.77
N PRO A 37 8.69 -17.21 59.45
CA PRO A 37 9.61 -16.69 60.46
C PRO A 37 9.06 -15.40 61.10
N ASP A 38 9.42 -15.17 62.36
CA ASP A 38 8.95 -14.03 63.17
C ASP A 38 9.26 -12.65 62.54
N ALA A 39 10.22 -12.58 61.62
CA ALA A 39 10.58 -11.36 60.89
C ALA A 39 9.52 -10.89 59.88
N ILE A 40 8.64 -11.78 59.42
CA ILE A 40 7.62 -11.50 58.39
C ILE A 40 6.22 -11.38 59.02
N THR A 41 6.01 -12.02 60.16
CA THR A 41 4.73 -11.97 60.88
C THR A 41 4.58 -10.64 61.63
N PRO A 42 3.50 -9.88 61.42
CA PRO A 42 3.26 -8.66 62.17
C PRO A 42 2.89 -8.96 63.63
N GLY A 43 3.65 -8.42 64.57
CA GLY A 43 3.41 -8.55 66.02
C GLY A 43 3.97 -9.83 66.63
N ASN A 44 3.52 -10.15 67.84
CA ASN A 44 4.00 -11.32 68.59
C ASN A 44 3.32 -12.60 68.08
N ALA A 45 4.02 -13.39 67.26
CA ALA A 45 3.48 -14.58 66.63
C ALA A 45 3.01 -15.64 67.64
N ALA A 46 3.66 -15.75 68.81
CA ALA A 46 3.26 -16.67 69.86
C ALA A 46 1.88 -16.32 70.44
N GLU A 47 1.65 -15.04 70.75
CA GLU A 47 0.38 -14.54 71.28
C GLU A 47 -0.76 -14.75 70.27
N ARG A 48 -0.51 -14.45 68.99
CA ARG A 48 -1.50 -14.68 67.92
C ARG A 48 -1.82 -16.18 67.75
N ARG A 49 -0.83 -17.07 67.91
CA ARG A 49 -1.05 -18.52 67.88
C ARG A 49 -1.85 -19.03 69.07
N ASP A 50 -1.65 -18.48 70.26
CA ASP A 50 -2.43 -18.82 71.45
C ASP A 50 -3.90 -18.34 71.34
N MET A 51 -4.12 -17.17 70.74
CA MET A 51 -5.46 -16.68 70.39
C MET A 51 -6.16 -17.62 69.40
N LEU A 52 -5.45 -18.10 68.37
CA LEU A 52 -6.00 -19.07 67.40
C LEU A 52 -6.27 -20.44 68.02
N LEU A 53 -5.41 -20.91 68.93
CA LEU A 53 -5.59 -22.18 69.65
C LEU A 53 -6.77 -22.12 70.61
N SER A 54 -6.95 -21.02 71.34
CA SER A 54 -8.07 -20.83 72.25
C SER A 54 -9.39 -20.73 71.47
N ALA A 55 -9.43 -19.98 70.37
CA ALA A 55 -10.60 -19.90 69.49
C ALA A 55 -10.94 -21.24 68.82
N ALA A 56 -9.94 -22.05 68.47
CA ALA A 56 -10.15 -23.39 67.89
C ALA A 56 -10.62 -24.42 68.92
N ARG A 57 -10.14 -24.34 70.17
CA ARG A 57 -10.50 -25.27 71.26
C ARG A 57 -11.91 -25.02 71.79
N TYR A 58 -12.35 -23.77 71.81
CA TYR A 58 -13.69 -23.36 72.25
C TYR A 58 -14.58 -22.95 71.06
N ASN A 59 -14.39 -23.56 69.88
CA ASN A 59 -15.09 -23.21 68.64
C ASN A 59 -16.64 -23.11 68.78
N HIS A 60 -17.26 -23.99 69.58
CA HIS A 60 -18.69 -24.01 69.83
C HIS A 60 -19.22 -22.79 70.62
N GLN A 61 -18.34 -22.08 71.34
CA GLN A 61 -18.69 -20.95 72.22
C GLN A 61 -18.34 -19.58 71.62
N VAL A 62 -17.51 -19.53 70.57
CA VAL A 62 -17.02 -18.27 69.95
C VAL A 62 -18.08 -17.65 69.06
N SER A 63 -18.67 -16.52 69.46
CA SER A 63 -19.69 -15.82 68.65
C SER A 63 -19.13 -15.32 67.30
N LEU A 64 -20.01 -14.93 66.36
CA LEU A 64 -19.58 -14.38 65.06
C LEU A 64 -18.69 -13.14 65.25
N TRP A 65 -19.03 -12.27 66.20
CA TRP A 65 -18.29 -11.05 66.47
C TRP A 65 -16.93 -11.33 67.11
N ASP A 66 -16.86 -12.31 68.01
CA ASP A 66 -15.59 -12.77 68.59
C ASP A 66 -14.71 -13.44 67.53
N PHE A 67 -15.30 -14.17 66.59
CA PHE A 67 -14.55 -14.74 65.48
C PHE A 67 -14.00 -13.65 64.55
N ILE A 68 -14.81 -12.63 64.22
CA ILE A 68 -14.35 -11.50 63.39
C ILE A 68 -13.22 -10.73 64.08
N SER A 69 -13.28 -10.52 65.39
CA SER A 69 -12.20 -9.83 66.12
C SER A 69 -10.91 -10.65 66.10
N VAL A 70 -10.98 -11.96 66.38
CA VAL A 70 -9.84 -12.88 66.28
C VAL A 70 -9.27 -12.90 64.86
N MET A 71 -10.12 -12.89 63.83
CA MET A 71 -9.69 -12.84 62.44
C MET A 71 -9.05 -11.50 62.07
N ASN A 72 -9.60 -10.37 62.49
CA ASN A 72 -9.00 -9.05 62.20
C ASN A 72 -7.58 -8.93 62.76
N ASP A 73 -7.36 -9.54 63.92
CA ASP A 73 -6.09 -9.55 64.63
C ASP A 73 -5.05 -10.53 64.05
N THR A 74 -5.51 -11.65 63.48
CA THR A 74 -4.65 -12.76 63.03
C THR A 74 -4.54 -12.90 61.52
N ALA A 75 -5.49 -12.37 60.74
CA ALA A 75 -5.47 -12.46 59.28
C ALA A 75 -4.42 -11.56 58.62
N SER A 76 -3.80 -10.66 59.39
CA SER A 76 -2.75 -9.75 58.90
C SER A 76 -1.54 -10.47 58.29
N VAL A 77 -1.30 -11.71 58.68
CA VAL A 77 -0.27 -12.60 58.10
C VAL A 77 -0.49 -12.87 56.60
N LEU A 78 -1.72 -12.71 56.10
CA LEU A 78 -2.06 -12.92 54.69
C LEU A 78 -1.83 -11.67 53.82
N PHE A 79 -1.61 -10.48 54.40
CA PHE A 79 -1.41 -9.25 53.62
C PHE A 79 -0.25 -9.33 52.62
N PRO A 80 0.93 -9.89 52.93
CA PRO A 80 2.01 -10.03 51.96
C PRO A 80 1.60 -10.86 50.74
N LEU A 81 0.82 -11.92 50.95
CA LEU A 81 0.29 -12.75 49.86
C LEU A 81 -0.72 -11.96 49.01
N PHE A 82 -1.61 -11.19 49.62
CA PHE A 82 -2.53 -10.32 48.88
C PHE A 82 -1.81 -9.24 48.09
N ILE A 83 -0.79 -8.61 48.66
CA ILE A 83 0.06 -7.63 47.95
C ILE A 83 0.76 -8.29 46.77
N LEU A 84 1.27 -9.51 46.93
CA LEU A 84 1.88 -10.28 45.84
C LEU A 84 0.87 -10.57 44.71
N ILE A 85 -0.33 -11.02 45.05
CA ILE A 85 -1.39 -11.32 44.07
C ILE A 85 -1.84 -10.04 43.34
N ILE A 86 -2.04 -8.94 44.07
CA ILE A 86 -2.39 -7.64 43.49
C ILE A 86 -1.26 -7.15 42.56
N GLY A 87 -0.01 -7.24 43.01
CA GLY A 87 1.16 -6.88 42.21
C GLY A 87 1.26 -7.71 40.93
N LEU A 88 1.04 -9.03 41.01
CA LEU A 88 1.01 -9.93 39.86
C LEU A 88 -0.13 -9.56 38.91
N PHE A 89 -1.32 -9.25 39.42
CA PHE A 89 -2.46 -8.84 38.61
C PHE A 89 -2.21 -7.51 37.88
N VAL A 90 -1.65 -6.51 38.58
CA VAL A 90 -1.23 -5.24 37.98
C VAL A 90 -0.15 -5.44 36.93
N TRP A 91 0.82 -6.33 37.19
CA TRP A 91 1.87 -6.68 36.23
C TRP A 91 1.29 -7.36 34.97
N VAL A 92 0.37 -8.31 35.14
CA VAL A 92 -0.31 -8.99 34.01
C VAL A 92 -1.15 -7.99 33.20
N ILE A 93 -1.95 -7.14 33.85
CA ILE A 93 -2.78 -6.14 33.16
C ILE A 93 -1.92 -5.14 32.41
N SER A 94 -0.88 -4.60 33.05
CA SER A 94 -0.01 -3.59 32.42
C SER A 94 0.77 -4.13 31.23
N ARG A 95 1.09 -5.43 31.21
CA ARG A 95 1.80 -6.09 30.11
C ARG A 95 0.86 -6.60 29.01
N ASN A 96 -0.42 -6.82 29.32
CA ASN A 96 -1.35 -7.37 28.34
C ASN A 96 -1.73 -6.33 27.26
N PRO A 97 -1.42 -6.59 25.97
CA PRO A 97 -1.67 -5.66 24.88
C PRO A 97 -3.16 -5.38 24.66
N TYR A 98 -4.04 -6.29 25.09
CA TYR A 98 -5.50 -6.11 24.98
C TYR A 98 -5.97 -4.82 25.66
N TYR A 99 -5.44 -4.51 26.85
CA TYR A 99 -5.81 -3.29 27.58
C TYR A 99 -5.13 -2.02 27.05
N ARG A 100 -4.10 -2.15 26.21
CA ARG A 100 -3.40 -1.02 25.59
C ARG A 100 -4.07 -0.54 24.29
N LEU A 101 -4.90 -1.37 23.66
CA LEU A 101 -5.50 -1.13 22.33
C LEU A 101 -6.95 -0.59 22.40
N THR A 102 -7.26 0.27 23.37
CA THR A 102 -8.61 0.83 23.56
C THR A 102 -8.91 2.06 22.70
N ARG A 103 -7.97 2.52 21.87
CA ARG A 103 -8.18 3.69 21.01
C ARG A 103 -9.19 3.35 19.91
N LYS A 104 -10.32 4.06 19.87
CA LYS A 104 -11.28 3.99 18.75
C LYS A 104 -10.60 4.51 17.47
N LEU A 105 -10.29 3.60 16.56
CA LEU A 105 -9.72 3.93 15.25
C LEU A 105 -10.87 4.17 14.26
N THR A 106 -10.89 5.36 13.68
CA THR A 106 -11.82 5.75 12.62
C THR A 106 -11.07 5.87 11.29
N ILE A 107 -11.81 5.92 10.18
CA ILE A 107 -11.24 6.19 8.84
C ILE A 107 -10.37 7.46 8.86
N ARG A 108 -10.71 8.43 9.71
CA ARG A 108 -9.96 9.68 9.89
C ARG A 108 -8.62 9.49 10.59
N ASN A 109 -8.61 8.77 11.71
CA ASN A 109 -7.42 8.71 12.58
C ASN A 109 -6.47 7.57 12.23
N LEU A 110 -6.98 6.47 11.64
CA LEU A 110 -6.19 5.29 11.33
C LEU A 110 -5.02 5.59 10.38
N PRO A 111 -5.20 6.30 9.25
CA PRO A 111 -4.11 6.63 8.35
C PRO A 111 -2.97 7.41 9.03
N TRP A 112 -3.30 8.39 9.88
CA TRP A 112 -2.30 9.18 10.63
C TRP A 112 -1.53 8.36 11.67
N VAL A 113 -2.13 7.29 12.21
CA VAL A 113 -1.40 6.35 13.08
C VAL A 113 -0.52 5.42 12.24
N MET A 114 -1.03 4.96 11.10
CA MET A 114 -0.35 4.00 10.22
C MET A 114 0.83 4.61 9.47
N VAL A 115 0.80 5.91 9.13
CA VAL A 115 1.88 6.57 8.38
C VAL A 115 3.26 6.45 9.04
N LYS A 116 3.30 6.28 10.37
CA LYS A 116 4.54 6.03 11.13
C LYS A 116 5.23 4.73 10.70
N ASN A 117 4.44 3.70 10.43
CA ASN A 117 4.91 2.37 10.03
C ASN A 117 4.89 2.16 8.50
N TYR A 118 3.98 2.84 7.81
CA TYR A 118 3.74 2.74 6.36
C TYR A 118 3.75 4.13 5.73
N PRO A 119 4.95 4.70 5.51
CA PRO A 119 5.07 6.08 5.07
C PRO A 119 4.58 6.31 3.63
N GLY A 120 4.39 5.28 2.79
CA GLY A 120 3.87 5.45 1.42
C GLY A 120 2.53 6.20 1.31
N ILE A 121 1.74 6.27 2.38
CA ILE A 121 0.47 7.02 2.44
C ILE A 121 0.70 8.52 2.76
N ALA A 122 1.91 8.91 3.18
CA ALA A 122 2.24 10.26 3.64
C ALA A 122 1.91 11.36 2.63
N HIS A 123 2.19 11.15 1.34
CA HIS A 123 1.83 12.10 0.29
C HIS A 123 0.32 12.32 0.19
N ILE A 124 -0.47 11.24 0.27
CA ILE A 124 -1.94 11.31 0.25
C ILE A 124 -2.43 12.07 1.46
N LEU A 125 -1.85 11.82 2.65
CA LEU A 125 -2.22 12.53 3.87
C LEU A 125 -1.86 14.02 3.84
N ALA A 126 -0.67 14.36 3.35
CA ALA A 126 -0.24 15.75 3.24
C ALA A 126 -1.17 16.56 2.32
N ARG A 127 -1.60 15.96 1.20
CA ARG A 127 -2.43 16.61 0.18
C ARG A 127 -3.92 16.58 0.52
N PHE A 128 -4.43 15.44 0.97
CA PHE A 128 -5.86 15.15 1.07
C PHE A 128 -6.34 14.85 2.49
N GLY A 129 -5.44 14.84 3.49
CA GLY A 129 -5.77 14.51 4.87
C GLY A 129 -6.70 15.53 5.56
N HIS A 130 -6.88 16.71 4.97
CA HIS A 130 -7.83 17.73 5.42
C HIS A 130 -9.27 17.46 4.94
N LEU A 131 -9.47 16.57 3.97
CA LEU A 131 -10.80 16.22 3.49
C LEU A 131 -11.50 15.32 4.52
N ASP A 132 -12.67 15.73 4.97
CA ASP A 132 -13.44 15.11 6.07
C ASP A 132 -13.73 13.62 5.91
N GLN A 133 -13.64 13.11 4.69
CA GLN A 133 -13.91 11.71 4.37
C GLN A 133 -12.65 10.90 4.04
N LEU A 134 -11.48 11.52 3.79
CA LEU A 134 -10.27 10.88 3.23
C LEU A 134 -10.53 10.04 1.95
N LEU A 135 -11.74 10.14 1.40
CA LEU A 135 -12.17 9.61 0.13
C LEU A 135 -12.08 10.75 -0.87
N LEU A 136 -11.48 10.47 -2.04
CA LEU A 136 -11.44 11.40 -3.16
C LEU A 136 -12.85 11.51 -3.75
N ASN A 137 -13.70 12.33 -3.15
CA ASN A 137 -14.95 12.77 -3.78
C ASN A 137 -14.69 13.85 -4.85
N GLU A 138 -13.48 14.43 -4.83
CA GLU A 138 -12.97 15.33 -5.85
C GLU A 138 -11.90 14.58 -6.66
N ASP A 139 -11.84 14.85 -7.97
CA ASP A 139 -10.87 14.27 -8.91
C ASP A 139 -9.77 15.30 -9.29
N PRO A 140 -8.85 15.66 -8.38
CA PRO A 140 -7.75 16.54 -8.70
C PRO A 140 -6.83 15.86 -9.71
N GLU A 141 -6.19 16.65 -10.58
CA GLU A 141 -5.37 16.18 -11.71
C GLU A 141 -4.36 15.09 -11.33
N GLU A 142 -3.66 15.31 -10.24
CA GLU A 142 -2.62 14.42 -9.73
C GLU A 142 -3.16 13.10 -9.16
N ALA A 143 -4.46 13.05 -8.81
CA ALA A 143 -5.11 11.86 -8.28
C ALA A 143 -6.02 11.17 -9.29
N ARG A 144 -6.42 11.83 -10.40
CA ARG A 144 -7.30 11.28 -11.46
C ARG A 144 -6.94 9.84 -11.81
N SER A 145 -7.95 8.98 -11.95
CA SER A 145 -7.78 7.59 -12.38
C SER A 145 -7.01 7.46 -13.70
N ALA A 146 -6.47 6.27 -13.96
CA ALA A 146 -5.82 6.02 -15.24
C ALA A 146 -6.83 6.14 -16.38
N GLN A 147 -6.43 6.73 -17.49
CA GLN A 147 -7.29 6.86 -18.66
C GLN A 147 -7.56 5.51 -19.30
N SER A 148 -8.78 5.34 -19.79
CA SER A 148 -9.08 4.20 -20.66
C SER A 148 -8.40 4.37 -22.03
N PRO A 149 -8.10 3.29 -22.76
CA PRO A 149 -7.53 3.40 -24.12
C PRO A 149 -8.40 4.23 -25.06
N VAL A 150 -9.72 4.23 -24.86
CA VAL A 150 -10.68 5.02 -25.63
C VAL A 150 -10.57 6.50 -25.30
N GLU A 151 -10.56 6.87 -24.02
CA GLU A 151 -10.38 8.25 -23.57
C GLU A 151 -9.05 8.83 -24.08
N PHE A 152 -7.96 8.06 -23.95
CA PHE A 152 -6.64 8.46 -24.43
C PHE A 152 -6.64 8.69 -25.95
N ALA A 153 -7.30 7.82 -26.71
CA ALA A 153 -7.39 7.96 -28.16
C ALA A 153 -8.26 9.15 -28.59
N GLN A 154 -9.29 9.49 -27.83
CA GLN A 154 -10.13 10.67 -28.06
C GLN A 154 -9.38 11.96 -27.73
N GLU A 155 -8.73 12.05 -26.57
CA GLU A 155 -7.97 13.22 -26.14
C GLU A 155 -6.88 13.60 -27.15
N HIS A 156 -6.18 12.60 -27.69
CA HIS A 156 -5.12 12.81 -28.67
C HIS A 156 -5.60 12.79 -30.13
N ASN A 157 -6.91 12.77 -30.39
CA ASN A 157 -7.49 12.74 -31.75
C ASN A 157 -6.91 11.64 -32.65
N LEU A 158 -6.72 10.44 -32.09
CA LEU A 158 -6.08 9.30 -32.75
C LEU A 158 -7.04 8.47 -33.59
N ILE A 159 -8.36 8.62 -33.37
CA ILE A 159 -9.39 7.90 -34.12
C ILE A 159 -9.83 8.75 -35.30
N ASP A 160 -9.76 8.19 -36.51
CA ASP A 160 -10.43 8.72 -37.68
C ASP A 160 -11.89 8.24 -37.66
N THR A 161 -12.81 9.09 -37.24
CA THR A 161 -14.24 8.78 -37.10
C THR A 161 -14.90 8.46 -38.44
N ALA A 162 -14.45 9.07 -39.54
CA ALA A 162 -15.03 8.83 -40.87
C ALA A 162 -14.68 7.43 -41.40
N LYS A 163 -13.45 6.97 -41.14
CA LYS A 163 -12.94 5.67 -41.62
C LYS A 163 -12.95 4.58 -40.55
N ARG A 164 -13.33 4.90 -39.31
CA ARG A 164 -13.23 4.05 -38.11
C ARG A 164 -11.86 3.37 -38.01
N ARG A 165 -10.80 4.17 -38.07
CA ARG A 165 -9.39 3.71 -38.18
C ARG A 165 -8.49 4.40 -37.16
N LEU A 166 -7.44 3.70 -36.70
CA LEU A 166 -6.37 4.30 -35.91
C LEU A 166 -5.41 5.10 -36.82
N ARG A 167 -5.12 6.34 -36.44
CA ARG A 167 -4.05 7.14 -37.04
C ARG A 167 -2.70 6.67 -36.52
N LYS A 168 -2.18 5.55 -37.05
CA LYS A 168 -0.92 4.90 -36.59
C LYS A 168 0.27 5.85 -36.48
N LYS A 169 0.50 6.73 -37.46
CA LYS A 169 1.58 7.73 -37.44
C LYS A 169 1.42 8.75 -36.30
N ALA A 170 0.19 9.20 -36.04
CA ALA A 170 -0.10 10.12 -34.94
C ALA A 170 0.07 9.43 -33.58
N ALA A 171 -0.44 8.20 -33.45
CA ALA A 171 -0.29 7.39 -32.24
C ALA A 171 1.20 7.13 -31.94
N HIS A 172 2.00 6.80 -32.95
CA HIS A 172 3.44 6.64 -32.82
C HIS A 172 4.11 7.92 -32.28
N LYS A 173 3.75 9.10 -32.80
CA LYS A 173 4.27 10.39 -32.30
C LYS A 173 3.91 10.63 -30.84
N VAL A 174 2.67 10.34 -30.44
CA VAL A 174 2.22 10.49 -29.05
C VAL A 174 2.98 9.55 -28.12
N PHE A 175 3.07 8.25 -28.43
CA PHE A 175 3.83 7.31 -27.61
C PHE A 175 5.33 7.65 -27.57
N LEU A 176 5.90 8.15 -28.66
CA LEU A 176 7.30 8.58 -28.67
C LEU A 176 7.52 9.77 -27.74
N SER A 177 6.56 10.70 -27.64
CA SER A 177 6.65 11.83 -26.70
C SER A 177 6.65 11.39 -25.23
N GLN A 178 5.99 10.27 -24.90
CA GLN A 178 6.00 9.71 -23.54
C GLN A 178 7.40 9.25 -23.12
N VAL A 179 8.25 8.80 -24.06
CA VAL A 179 9.59 8.28 -23.78
C VAL A 179 10.52 9.35 -23.20
N ASN A 180 10.35 10.63 -23.55
CA ASN A 180 11.25 11.72 -23.14
C ASN A 180 12.72 11.45 -23.54
N LEU A 181 12.98 11.42 -24.85
CA LEU A 181 14.33 11.19 -25.38
C LEU A 181 15.21 12.42 -25.17
N ALA A 182 16.44 12.21 -24.68
CA ALA A 182 17.45 13.25 -24.62
C ALA A 182 17.85 13.72 -26.04
N PRO A 183 18.17 15.00 -26.26
CA PRO A 183 18.68 15.51 -27.53
C PRO A 183 19.88 14.71 -28.04
N GLU A 184 20.07 14.65 -29.36
CA GLU A 184 21.21 13.94 -29.95
C GLU A 184 22.54 14.54 -29.49
N GLY A 185 23.45 13.67 -29.03
CA GLY A 185 24.76 14.08 -28.50
C GLY A 185 24.76 14.61 -27.07
N ALA A 186 23.61 14.79 -26.42
CA ALA A 186 23.53 15.19 -25.02
C ALA A 186 23.71 14.00 -24.08
N ALA A 187 24.44 14.20 -22.98
CA ALA A 187 24.51 13.23 -21.90
C ALA A 187 23.14 13.11 -21.20
N LEU A 188 22.77 11.89 -20.80
CA LEU A 188 21.52 11.64 -20.08
C LEU A 188 21.57 12.34 -18.71
N SER A 189 20.71 13.34 -18.52
CA SER A 189 20.56 14.05 -17.25
C SER A 189 19.25 13.65 -16.59
N LEU A 190 19.33 13.18 -15.34
CA LEU A 190 18.18 12.79 -14.53
C LEU A 190 17.65 13.98 -13.73
N ALA A 191 16.33 14.13 -13.69
CA ALA A 191 15.64 15.08 -12.84
C ALA A 191 15.80 14.72 -11.33
N PRO A 192 15.54 15.65 -10.39
CA PRO A 192 15.72 15.39 -8.96
C PRO A 192 14.93 14.18 -8.44
N TRP A 193 13.66 14.02 -8.85
CA TRP A 193 12.84 12.87 -8.47
C TRP A 193 13.33 11.56 -9.14
N GLU A 194 13.81 11.64 -10.37
CA GLU A 194 14.39 10.51 -11.09
C GLU A 194 15.68 10.02 -10.42
N LYS A 195 16.55 10.94 -9.97
CA LYS A 195 17.75 10.60 -9.18
C LYS A 195 17.38 9.92 -7.86
N ALA A 196 16.34 10.41 -7.18
CA ALA A 196 15.88 9.84 -5.93
C ALA A 196 15.36 8.40 -6.11
N LEU A 197 14.58 8.15 -7.16
CA LEU A 197 14.11 6.80 -7.52
C LEU A 197 15.27 5.90 -7.98
N ALA A 198 16.14 6.41 -8.86
CA ALA A 198 17.30 5.67 -9.34
C ALA A 198 18.23 5.27 -8.19
N ALA A 199 18.43 6.12 -7.19
CA ALA A 199 19.19 5.77 -6.00
C ALA A 199 18.58 4.53 -5.31
N SER A 200 17.28 4.56 -4.99
CA SER A 200 16.61 3.40 -4.36
C SER A 200 16.72 2.13 -5.22
N PHE A 201 16.47 2.22 -6.52
CA PHE A 201 16.50 1.06 -7.42
C PHE A 201 17.91 0.48 -7.61
N VAL A 202 18.94 1.33 -7.70
CA VAL A 202 20.34 0.87 -7.82
C VAL A 202 20.82 0.21 -6.53
N HIS A 203 20.49 0.78 -5.36
CA HIS A 203 20.81 0.19 -4.06
C HIS A 203 20.18 -1.21 -3.91
N LEU A 204 18.93 -1.36 -4.35
CA LEU A 204 18.26 -2.65 -4.35
C LEU A 204 18.92 -3.65 -5.32
N ARG A 205 19.01 -3.28 -6.60
CA ARG A 205 19.35 -4.21 -7.69
C ARG A 205 20.84 -4.55 -7.76
N PHE A 206 21.70 -3.54 -7.70
CA PHE A 206 23.14 -3.73 -7.94
C PHE A 206 23.94 -3.85 -6.64
N MET A 207 23.50 -3.18 -5.58
CA MET A 207 24.20 -3.22 -4.29
C MET A 207 23.63 -4.28 -3.34
N GLY A 208 22.45 -4.84 -3.63
CA GLY A 208 21.79 -5.84 -2.79
C GLY A 208 21.33 -5.31 -1.42
N ASP A 209 21.30 -3.98 -1.24
CA ASP A 209 20.97 -3.32 0.03
C ASP A 209 19.50 -2.90 0.06
N ARG A 210 18.65 -3.90 0.30
CA ARG A 210 17.20 -3.70 0.43
C ARG A 210 16.81 -2.78 1.60
N PRO A 211 17.40 -2.89 2.80
CA PRO A 211 17.12 -1.96 3.90
C PRO A 211 17.35 -0.50 3.51
N THR A 212 18.47 -0.19 2.86
CA THR A 212 18.79 1.17 2.42
C THR A 212 17.87 1.64 1.29
N ALA A 213 17.59 0.79 0.30
CA ALA A 213 16.64 1.12 -0.76
C ALA A 213 15.25 1.50 -0.21
N LYS A 214 14.79 0.76 0.80
CA LYS A 214 13.53 1.05 1.49
C LYS A 214 13.61 2.32 2.34
N SER A 215 14.70 2.52 3.09
CA SER A 215 14.85 3.70 3.95
C SER A 215 14.85 5.00 3.13
N ILE A 216 15.48 5.01 1.95
CA ILE A 216 15.45 6.16 1.03
C ILE A 216 14.00 6.55 0.71
N LEU A 217 13.16 5.58 0.29
CA LEU A 217 11.76 5.85 -0.04
C LEU A 217 10.94 6.21 1.20
N ASP A 218 11.18 5.55 2.33
CA ASP A 218 10.48 5.84 3.59
C ASP A 218 10.77 7.27 4.07
N ASP A 219 12.00 7.74 3.96
CA ASP A 219 12.41 9.09 4.37
C ASP A 219 11.87 10.17 3.41
N LEU A 220 11.92 9.90 2.09
CA LEU A 220 11.26 10.76 1.09
C LEU A 220 9.75 10.87 1.37
N ASN A 221 9.10 9.75 1.67
CA ASN A 221 7.68 9.74 1.97
C ASN A 221 7.37 10.52 3.27
N ARG A 222 8.14 10.33 4.35
CA ARG A 222 7.97 11.10 5.60
C ARG A 222 8.16 12.60 5.37
N SER A 223 9.08 12.99 4.49
CA SER A 223 9.31 14.40 4.16
C SER A 223 8.08 15.08 3.55
N CYS A 224 7.21 14.33 2.87
CA CYS A 224 5.96 14.87 2.30
C CYS A 224 5.05 15.51 3.35
N LEU A 225 5.05 15.04 4.60
CA LEU A 225 4.24 15.60 5.69
C LEU A 225 4.78 16.95 6.19
N ARG A 226 6.07 17.23 5.95
CA ARG A 226 6.76 18.45 6.40
C ARG A 226 6.71 19.54 5.34
N THR A 227 6.68 19.16 4.06
CA THR A 227 6.63 20.08 2.93
C THR A 227 5.23 20.69 2.76
N LYS A 228 5.15 22.00 2.52
CA LYS A 228 3.87 22.70 2.30
C LYS A 228 3.09 22.18 1.08
N ASP A 229 3.81 21.79 0.04
CA ASP A 229 3.23 21.32 -1.23
C ASP A 229 2.83 19.84 -1.19
N GLY A 230 3.18 19.12 -0.12
CA GLY A 230 2.88 17.69 0.05
C GLY A 230 3.73 16.76 -0.81
N PHE A 231 4.82 17.25 -1.40
CA PHE A 231 5.79 16.47 -2.18
C PHE A 231 7.10 16.20 -1.42
N PRO A 232 7.87 15.17 -1.80
CA PRO A 232 9.11 14.85 -1.13
C PRO A 232 10.18 15.92 -1.27
N ASP A 233 11.01 16.05 -0.24
CA ASP A 233 12.30 16.73 -0.34
C ASP A 233 13.36 15.78 -0.93
N TYR A 234 13.68 15.98 -2.21
CA TYR A 234 14.65 15.15 -2.94
C TYR A 234 16.10 15.31 -2.47
N SER A 235 16.42 16.35 -1.69
CA SER A 235 17.77 16.54 -1.16
C SER A 235 18.22 15.38 -0.25
N LEU A 236 17.27 14.73 0.41
CA LEU A 236 17.50 13.56 1.27
C LEU A 236 18.12 12.38 0.51
N ALA A 237 17.84 12.25 -0.79
CA ALA A 237 18.37 11.18 -1.62
C ALA A 237 19.71 11.53 -2.31
N ALA A 238 20.19 12.78 -2.21
CA ALA A 238 21.36 13.24 -2.96
C ALA A 238 22.66 12.50 -2.59
N GLY A 239 22.85 12.22 -1.29
CA GLY A 239 24.00 11.43 -0.81
C GLY A 239 23.98 10.00 -1.35
N PHE A 240 22.83 9.33 -1.28
CA PHE A 240 22.64 7.97 -1.79
C PHE A 240 22.81 7.90 -3.32
N TRP A 241 22.35 8.91 -4.04
CA TRP A 241 22.53 9.03 -5.49
C TRP A 241 24.01 9.16 -5.86
N THR A 242 24.80 9.91 -5.09
CA THR A 242 26.24 10.08 -5.36
C THR A 242 26.95 8.72 -5.34
N VAL A 243 26.65 7.88 -4.35
CA VAL A 243 27.15 6.50 -4.26
C VAL A 243 26.61 5.63 -5.39
N ALA A 244 25.30 5.65 -5.63
CA ALA A 244 24.65 4.84 -6.66
C ALA A 244 25.19 5.14 -8.07
N SER A 245 25.43 6.42 -8.38
CA SER A 245 25.95 6.86 -9.69
C SER A 245 27.38 6.39 -10.00
N GLN A 246 28.17 6.10 -8.97
CA GLN A 246 29.55 5.63 -9.11
C GLN A 246 29.63 4.11 -9.33
N CYS A 247 28.56 3.36 -9.01
CA CYS A 247 28.47 1.92 -9.20
C CYS A 247 28.76 1.55 -10.67
N GLU A 248 29.75 0.69 -10.89
CA GLU A 248 30.19 0.29 -12.23
C GLU A 248 29.10 -0.47 -12.98
N ALA A 249 28.46 -1.45 -12.31
CA ALA A 249 27.35 -2.22 -12.89
C ALA A 249 26.19 -1.32 -13.34
N PHE A 250 25.88 -0.26 -12.58
CA PHE A 250 24.87 0.71 -13.00
C PHE A 250 25.32 1.54 -14.21
N ARG A 251 26.59 1.99 -14.24
CA ARG A 251 27.14 2.77 -15.38
C ARG A 251 27.15 1.95 -16.66
N GLU A 252 27.47 0.67 -16.58
CA GLU A 252 27.37 -0.26 -17.70
C GLU A 252 25.92 -0.46 -18.15
N PHE A 253 25.00 -0.66 -17.20
CA PHE A 253 23.57 -0.82 -17.49
C PHE A 253 22.94 0.43 -18.14
N ALA A 254 23.38 1.62 -17.73
CA ALA A 254 22.90 2.89 -18.27
C ALA A 254 23.52 3.25 -19.62
N LYS A 255 24.59 2.55 -20.04
CA LYS A 255 25.32 2.84 -21.28
C LYS A 255 24.40 2.63 -22.48
N GLY A 256 24.34 3.63 -23.36
CA GLY A 256 23.57 3.56 -24.61
C GLY A 256 22.07 3.86 -24.48
N ARG A 257 21.54 4.01 -23.26
CA ARG A 257 20.14 4.41 -23.04
C ARG A 257 19.99 5.93 -23.18
N ARG A 258 18.94 6.36 -23.90
CA ARG A 258 18.71 7.78 -24.22
C ARG A 258 17.55 8.43 -23.47
N SER A 259 16.76 7.65 -22.74
CA SER A 259 15.60 8.14 -22.00
C SER A 259 15.71 7.80 -20.52
N SER A 260 15.51 8.82 -19.67
CA SER A 260 15.50 8.67 -18.21
C SER A 260 14.38 7.73 -17.75
N ARG A 261 13.18 7.88 -18.33
CA ARG A 261 12.02 7.05 -18.01
C ARG A 261 12.21 5.60 -18.42
N SER A 262 12.79 5.37 -19.60
CA SER A 262 13.08 4.01 -20.08
C SER A 262 14.14 3.31 -19.24
N LEU A 263 15.17 4.04 -18.80
CA LEU A 263 16.20 3.57 -17.88
C LEU A 263 15.58 3.19 -16.53
N LEU A 264 14.78 4.08 -15.94
CA LEU A 264 14.12 3.83 -14.65
C LEU A 264 13.15 2.65 -14.72
N TYR A 265 12.39 2.52 -15.82
CA TYR A 265 11.53 1.36 -16.02
C TYR A 265 12.36 0.07 -16.10
N ALA A 266 13.43 0.03 -16.91
CA ALA A 266 14.28 -1.16 -17.02
C ALA A 266 14.97 -1.51 -15.70
N LEU A 267 15.38 -0.52 -14.91
CA LEU A 267 15.93 -0.74 -13.57
C LEU A 267 14.94 -1.46 -12.65
N PHE A 268 13.66 -1.08 -12.74
CA PHE A 268 12.60 -1.55 -11.85
C PHE A 268 11.93 -2.86 -12.31
N ASP A 269 11.78 -3.07 -13.62
CA ASP A 269 11.07 -4.24 -14.20
C ASP A 269 11.80 -5.57 -13.94
N ASP A 270 13.13 -5.54 -13.79
CA ASP A 270 13.92 -6.76 -13.54
C ASP A 270 13.86 -7.21 -12.07
N ASP A 271 13.58 -6.31 -11.11
CA ASP A 271 13.58 -6.64 -9.66
C ASP A 271 12.39 -5.98 -8.92
N LEU A 272 11.24 -6.66 -8.96
CA LEU A 272 9.94 -6.19 -8.44
C LEU A 272 9.79 -6.26 -6.91
N GLN A 273 10.85 -6.01 -6.15
CA GLN A 273 10.78 -6.14 -4.68
C GLN A 273 10.23 -4.92 -3.95
N LEU A 274 10.00 -3.80 -4.66
CA LEU A 274 9.46 -2.56 -4.11
C LEU A 274 8.05 -2.28 -4.66
N PRO A 275 7.02 -2.15 -3.82
CA PRO A 275 5.68 -1.82 -4.28
C PRO A 275 5.60 -0.36 -4.75
N SER A 276 4.82 -0.10 -5.79
CA SER A 276 4.60 1.27 -6.29
C SER A 276 3.98 2.21 -5.26
N ALA A 277 3.30 1.68 -4.23
CA ALA A 277 2.82 2.45 -3.09
C ALA A 277 3.92 3.30 -2.41
N ASN A 278 5.19 2.87 -2.47
CA ASN A 278 6.31 3.58 -1.84
C ASN A 278 6.75 4.85 -2.59
N PHE A 279 6.25 5.09 -3.79
CA PHE A 279 6.54 6.29 -4.56
C PHE A 279 5.26 6.89 -5.16
N ARG A 280 4.14 6.80 -4.42
CA ARG A 280 2.82 7.26 -4.86
C ARG A 280 2.77 8.75 -5.24
N TRP A 281 3.63 9.57 -4.63
CA TRP A 281 3.80 10.99 -4.95
C TRP A 281 4.23 11.23 -6.40
N LEU A 282 4.88 10.25 -7.04
CA LEU A 282 5.36 10.37 -8.41
C LEU A 282 4.22 10.62 -9.41
N LYS A 283 3.02 10.12 -9.13
CA LYS A 283 1.85 10.36 -10.01
C LYS A 283 1.55 11.84 -10.22
N GLY A 284 1.78 12.68 -9.20
CA GLY A 284 1.57 14.13 -9.27
C GLY A 284 2.74 14.90 -9.88
N VAL A 285 3.92 14.27 -9.99
CA VAL A 285 5.15 14.89 -10.52
C VAL A 285 5.39 14.48 -11.98
N ASP A 286 5.39 13.18 -12.23
CA ASP A 286 5.53 12.56 -13.55
C ASP A 286 4.55 11.39 -13.68
N ARG A 287 3.37 11.72 -14.19
CA ARG A 287 2.26 10.77 -14.37
C ARG A 287 2.62 9.63 -15.33
N THR A 288 3.35 9.94 -16.42
CA THR A 288 3.80 8.97 -17.42
C THR A 288 4.76 7.94 -16.80
N LEU A 289 5.76 8.42 -16.06
CA LEU A 289 6.72 7.55 -15.37
C LEU A 289 6.04 6.73 -14.26
N TRP A 290 5.11 7.32 -13.50
CA TRP A 290 4.33 6.60 -12.50
C TRP A 290 3.56 5.41 -13.09
N TYR A 291 2.88 5.61 -14.22
CA TYR A 291 2.12 4.55 -14.87
C TYR A 291 3.02 3.52 -15.56
N ALA A 292 4.17 3.93 -16.09
CA ALA A 292 5.18 3.00 -16.57
C ALA A 292 5.65 2.08 -15.45
N LEU A 293 6.15 2.64 -14.33
CA LEU A 293 6.62 1.85 -13.18
C LEU A 293 5.52 1.01 -12.53
N SER A 294 4.30 1.55 -12.40
CA SER A 294 3.17 0.80 -11.85
C SER A 294 2.70 -0.35 -12.73
N SER A 295 3.08 -0.35 -14.01
CA SER A 295 2.78 -1.41 -14.98
C SER A 295 3.80 -2.53 -14.99
N ALA A 296 4.97 -2.36 -14.35
CA ALA A 296 5.99 -3.40 -14.27
C ALA A 296 5.43 -4.67 -13.63
N GLY A 297 5.75 -5.83 -14.22
CA GLY A 297 5.26 -7.15 -13.81
C GLY A 297 3.75 -7.40 -13.99
N ARG A 298 3.01 -6.50 -14.65
CA ARG A 298 1.61 -6.74 -15.02
C ARG A 298 1.51 -7.36 -16.42
N GLY A 299 0.49 -8.19 -16.65
CA GLY A 299 0.20 -8.70 -18.00
C GLY A 299 -0.44 -7.67 -18.94
N LYS A 300 -1.08 -6.62 -18.41
CA LYS A 300 -1.65 -5.50 -19.17
C LYS A 300 -1.16 -4.17 -18.59
N PHE A 301 -0.73 -3.27 -19.47
CA PHE A 301 -0.10 -2.00 -19.11
C PHE A 301 -1.08 -0.83 -19.19
N PHE A 302 -0.78 0.24 -18.45
CA PHE A 302 -1.51 1.50 -18.56
C PHE A 302 -1.07 2.27 -19.80
N ILE A 303 -2.05 2.80 -20.56
CA ILE A 303 -1.80 3.47 -21.85
C ILE A 303 -0.93 4.73 -21.72
N GLU A 304 -1.05 5.41 -20.58
CA GLU A 304 -0.32 6.65 -20.26
C GLU A 304 1.18 6.46 -20.03
N GLY A 305 1.62 5.21 -19.83
CA GLY A 305 3.04 4.82 -19.77
C GLY A 305 3.46 3.86 -20.88
N GLY A 306 2.56 3.50 -21.80
CA GLY A 306 2.77 2.43 -22.77
C GLY A 306 3.95 2.65 -23.71
N GLY A 307 4.20 3.90 -24.12
CA GLY A 307 5.33 4.25 -24.96
C GLY A 307 6.68 4.03 -24.28
N VAL A 308 6.79 4.38 -22.99
CA VAL A 308 8.01 4.16 -22.18
C VAL A 308 8.31 2.67 -22.07
N ILE A 309 7.28 1.87 -21.79
CA ILE A 309 7.41 0.41 -21.61
C ILE A 309 7.85 -0.24 -22.93
N ALA A 310 7.16 0.05 -24.03
CA ALA A 310 7.49 -0.50 -25.34
C ALA A 310 8.92 -0.15 -25.76
N TRP A 311 9.34 1.10 -25.54
CA TRP A 311 10.70 1.54 -25.81
C TRP A 311 11.73 0.81 -24.95
N SER A 312 11.50 0.73 -23.64
CA SER A 312 12.41 0.12 -22.68
C SER A 312 12.59 -1.39 -22.90
N GLN A 313 11.51 -2.09 -23.26
CA GLN A 313 11.56 -3.50 -23.66
C GLN A 313 12.35 -3.69 -24.96
N CYS A 314 12.17 -2.82 -25.96
CA CYS A 314 12.98 -2.85 -27.17
C CYS A 314 14.47 -2.60 -26.88
N GLU A 315 14.80 -1.63 -26.02
CA GLU A 315 16.18 -1.38 -25.60
C GLU A 315 16.78 -2.60 -24.91
N SER A 316 16.04 -3.21 -23.98
CA SER A 316 16.53 -4.36 -23.22
C SER A 316 16.69 -5.61 -24.09
N TYR A 317 15.78 -5.83 -25.04
CA TYR A 317 15.92 -6.89 -26.04
C TYR A 317 17.10 -6.66 -26.98
N ARG A 318 17.38 -5.42 -27.38
CA ARG A 318 18.55 -5.12 -28.22
C ARG A 318 19.87 -5.51 -27.54
N LEU A 319 19.94 -5.44 -26.20
CA LEU A 319 21.12 -5.86 -25.45
C LEU A 319 21.35 -7.38 -25.50
N THR A 320 20.34 -8.18 -25.86
CA THR A 320 20.49 -9.64 -26.05
C THR A 320 20.88 -10.02 -27.48
N LEU A 321 20.96 -9.05 -28.40
CA LEU A 321 21.28 -9.28 -29.81
C LEU A 321 22.74 -8.96 -30.13
N ASP A 322 23.26 -9.61 -31.17
CA ASP A 322 24.53 -9.26 -31.80
C ASP A 322 24.50 -7.82 -32.34
N GLU A 323 25.65 -7.14 -32.38
CA GLU A 323 25.75 -5.72 -32.80
C GLU A 323 25.15 -5.46 -34.20
N GLU A 324 25.35 -6.37 -35.16
CA GLU A 324 24.80 -6.26 -36.52
C GLU A 324 23.26 -6.32 -36.54
N LYS A 325 22.68 -7.24 -35.75
CA LYS A 325 21.23 -7.36 -35.63
C LYS A 325 20.66 -6.18 -34.85
N ALA A 326 21.32 -5.77 -33.77
CA ALA A 326 20.95 -4.60 -33.02
C ALA A 326 20.96 -3.34 -33.90
N ALA A 327 21.93 -3.16 -34.80
CA ALA A 327 21.94 -2.02 -35.72
C ALA A 327 20.70 -1.99 -36.64
N LYS A 328 20.20 -3.16 -37.06
CA LYS A 328 19.03 -3.29 -37.95
C LYS A 328 17.69 -2.96 -37.25
N PHE A 329 17.57 -3.15 -35.95
CA PHE A 329 16.30 -3.03 -35.21
C PHE A 329 16.29 -1.86 -34.21
N PRO A 330 16.14 -0.60 -34.64
CA PRO A 330 16.11 0.55 -33.74
C PRO A 330 14.98 0.42 -32.69
N PRO A 331 15.20 0.89 -31.44
CA PRO A 331 14.15 0.87 -30.43
C PRO A 331 12.94 1.68 -30.91
N THR A 332 11.75 1.16 -30.64
CA THR A 332 10.50 1.69 -31.21
C THR A 332 9.35 1.59 -30.22
N VAL A 333 8.28 2.34 -30.49
CA VAL A 333 7.01 2.30 -29.74
C VAL A 333 5.90 1.56 -30.48
N ARG A 334 6.23 0.83 -31.57
CA ARG A 334 5.26 0.09 -32.40
C ARG A 334 4.38 -0.88 -31.59
N ALA A 335 4.95 -1.57 -30.59
CA ALA A 335 4.19 -2.47 -29.73
C ALA A 335 3.05 -1.76 -28.98
N ALA A 336 3.28 -0.53 -28.49
CA ALA A 336 2.24 0.27 -27.83
C ALA A 336 1.14 0.70 -28.80
N VAL A 337 1.50 1.07 -30.05
CA VAL A 337 0.53 1.42 -31.10
C VAL A 337 -0.35 0.22 -31.45
N LEU A 338 0.24 -0.97 -31.59
CA LEU A 338 -0.48 -2.20 -31.86
C LEU A 338 -1.41 -2.57 -30.69
N GLY A 339 -0.93 -2.46 -29.46
CA GLY A 339 -1.75 -2.68 -28.26
C GLY A 339 -2.97 -1.76 -28.20
N LEU A 340 -2.79 -0.47 -28.52
CA LEU A 340 -3.90 0.48 -28.62
C LEU A 340 -4.89 0.10 -29.73
N GLU A 341 -4.40 -0.32 -30.90
CA GLU A 341 -5.24 -0.77 -32.01
C GLU A 341 -6.11 -1.97 -31.60
N LEU A 342 -5.51 -2.96 -30.93
CA LEU A 342 -6.23 -4.14 -30.43
C LEU A 342 -7.28 -3.78 -29.38
N ASP A 343 -6.97 -2.88 -28.44
CA ASP A 343 -7.93 -2.41 -27.44
C ASP A 343 -9.10 -1.65 -28.12
N LEU A 344 -8.84 -0.78 -29.09
CA LEU A 344 -9.88 -0.04 -29.80
C LEU A 344 -10.75 -0.93 -30.70
N LEU A 345 -10.18 -1.99 -31.27
CA LEU A 345 -10.93 -3.05 -31.96
C LEU A 345 -11.84 -3.80 -30.99
N HIS A 346 -11.33 -4.16 -29.81
CA HIS A 346 -12.11 -4.85 -28.77
C HIS A 346 -13.33 -4.03 -28.34
N TYR A 347 -13.15 -2.72 -28.12
CA TYR A 347 -14.24 -1.80 -27.78
C TYR A 347 -15.08 -1.34 -28.99
N ARG A 348 -14.83 -1.87 -30.20
CA ARG A 348 -15.55 -1.55 -31.44
C ARG A 348 -15.51 -0.07 -31.85
N HIS A 349 -14.46 0.66 -31.47
CA HIS A 349 -14.27 2.03 -31.95
C HIS A 349 -13.63 2.09 -33.34
N ILE A 350 -12.96 1.01 -33.74
CA ILE A 350 -12.27 0.85 -35.02
C ILE A 350 -12.77 -0.43 -35.69
N ASP A 351 -12.79 -0.43 -37.02
CA ASP A 351 -13.07 -1.61 -37.83
C ASP A 351 -11.78 -2.11 -38.49
N ARG A 352 -11.55 -3.43 -38.49
CA ARG A 352 -10.42 -4.04 -39.20
C ARG A 352 -10.75 -4.07 -40.69
N ARG A 353 -10.21 -3.13 -41.47
CA ARG A 353 -10.20 -3.22 -42.94
C ARG A 353 -8.99 -4.01 -43.37
N ASP A 354 -9.14 -5.33 -43.34
CA ASP A 354 -8.52 -6.33 -44.22
C ASP A 354 -9.06 -7.70 -43.78
N PRO A 355 -9.30 -8.65 -44.71
CA PRO A 355 -9.81 -9.96 -44.35
C PRO A 355 -8.84 -10.58 -43.36
N ALA A 356 -9.38 -11.26 -42.36
CA ALA A 356 -8.57 -12.08 -41.47
C ALA A 356 -7.68 -12.95 -42.36
N ILE A 357 -6.37 -12.65 -42.41
CA ILE A 357 -5.39 -13.64 -42.82
C ILE A 357 -5.78 -14.85 -41.96
N PRO A 358 -6.23 -15.97 -42.55
CA PRO A 358 -6.58 -17.13 -41.76
C PRO A 358 -5.38 -17.37 -40.88
N VAL A 359 -5.60 -17.48 -39.57
CA VAL A 359 -4.54 -17.71 -38.59
C VAL A 359 -3.84 -18.99 -39.05
N ALA A 360 -2.78 -18.82 -39.86
CA ALA A 360 -1.89 -19.89 -40.17
C ALA A 360 -1.44 -20.36 -38.80
N HIS A 361 -1.64 -21.65 -38.52
CA HIS A 361 -1.10 -22.25 -37.30
C HIS A 361 0.33 -21.76 -37.17
N TRP A 362 0.56 -20.88 -36.20
CA TRP A 362 1.89 -20.40 -35.88
C TRP A 362 2.66 -21.65 -35.46
N GLN A 363 3.54 -22.15 -36.33
CA GLN A 363 4.62 -22.99 -35.86
C GLN A 363 5.41 -22.12 -34.87
N GLU A 364 5.50 -22.59 -33.63
CA GLU A 364 6.20 -21.96 -32.51
C GLU A 364 7.72 -21.94 -32.76
N ASP A 365 8.16 -21.25 -33.81
CA ASP A 365 9.57 -21.00 -34.05
C ASP A 365 9.83 -19.49 -33.90
N VAL A 366 10.07 -19.12 -32.63
CA VAL A 366 10.87 -18.00 -32.14
C VAL A 366 10.87 -16.72 -33.01
N ILE A 367 9.74 -16.02 -33.02
CA ILE A 367 9.70 -14.59 -33.38
C ILE A 367 9.47 -13.79 -32.10
N PRO A 368 10.33 -12.83 -31.73
CA PRO A 368 10.12 -11.99 -30.56
C PRO A 368 8.85 -11.12 -30.75
N PRO A 369 8.10 -10.83 -29.68
CA PRO A 369 6.75 -10.24 -29.73
C PRO A 369 6.63 -8.81 -30.30
N PHE A 370 7.70 -8.24 -30.88
CA PHE A 370 7.77 -6.86 -31.37
C PHE A 370 8.43 -6.71 -32.75
N ALA A 371 8.85 -7.79 -33.40
CA ALA A 371 9.42 -7.72 -34.75
C ALA A 371 8.37 -8.10 -35.80
N PHE A 372 7.75 -7.09 -36.43
CA PHE A 372 7.02 -7.28 -37.69
C PHE A 372 7.65 -6.41 -38.78
N GLU A 373 7.84 -7.04 -39.93
CA GLU A 373 8.48 -6.49 -41.14
C GLU A 373 7.86 -5.16 -41.56
N SER A 374 8.67 -4.35 -42.23
CA SER A 374 8.25 -3.10 -42.86
C SER A 374 7.39 -3.43 -44.07
N ASP A 375 6.14 -2.96 -44.10
CA ASP A 375 5.33 -2.98 -45.32
C ASP A 375 6.02 -2.10 -46.37
N ALA A 376 6.70 -2.75 -47.32
CA ALA A 376 7.12 -2.13 -48.55
C ALA A 376 5.87 -1.84 -49.40
N GLU A 377 5.86 -0.66 -50.00
CA GLU A 377 4.78 -0.09 -50.82
C GLU A 377 4.29 -1.09 -51.87
N ALA A 378 3.02 -1.51 -51.76
CA ALA A 378 2.27 -2.05 -52.88
C ALA A 378 1.52 -0.90 -53.54
N GLU A 379 2.03 -0.45 -54.68
CA GLU A 379 1.31 0.38 -55.64
C GLU A 379 0.14 -0.43 -56.23
N ASP A 380 -1.09 0.04 -56.10
CA ASP A 380 -2.25 -0.54 -56.79
C ASP A 380 -2.57 0.29 -58.05
N GLU A 381 -2.38 -0.34 -59.22
CA GLU A 381 -3.01 0.06 -60.48
C GLU A 381 -4.55 -0.12 -60.44
N PRO A 382 -5.32 0.65 -61.22
CA PRO A 382 -6.77 0.76 -61.04
C PRO A 382 -7.55 -0.33 -61.80
N ALA A 383 -8.47 -1.02 -61.11
CA ALA A 383 -9.47 -1.89 -61.73
C ALA A 383 -10.83 -1.19 -61.89
N THR A 384 -11.38 -1.26 -63.10
CA THR A 384 -12.71 -0.76 -63.53
C THR A 384 -13.86 -1.69 -63.06
N PRO A 385 -15.11 -1.19 -62.88
CA PRO A 385 -16.26 -1.87 -62.22
C PRO A 385 -17.20 -2.53 -63.27
N PRO A 386 -18.20 -3.40 -62.95
CA PRO A 386 -19.42 -3.13 -62.14
C PRO A 386 -19.89 -4.36 -61.30
N ALA A 387 -20.88 -4.34 -60.39
CA ALA A 387 -22.30 -4.00 -60.58
C ALA A 387 -23.05 -3.89 -59.23
N ALA A 388 -24.06 -3.01 -59.18
CA ALA A 388 -25.20 -3.03 -58.26
C ALA A 388 -26.42 -3.60 -59.04
N PRO A 389 -27.64 -3.78 -58.48
CA PRO A 389 -28.14 -3.37 -57.16
C PRO A 389 -29.07 -4.40 -56.46
N HIS A 390 -29.47 -4.15 -55.21
CA HIS A 390 -30.85 -4.39 -54.78
C HIS A 390 -31.25 -3.47 -53.62
N ASP A 391 -32.47 -2.95 -53.76
CA ASP A 391 -33.10 -1.82 -53.08
C ASP A 391 -33.78 -2.15 -51.74
N THR A 392 -33.56 -1.27 -50.75
CA THR A 392 -34.53 -0.60 -49.83
C THR A 392 -35.36 -1.38 -48.78
N PRO A 393 -36.00 -0.70 -47.78
CA PRO A 393 -35.91 0.71 -47.37
C PRO A 393 -35.69 0.98 -45.86
N ASN A 394 -35.28 2.23 -45.62
CA ASN A 394 -35.51 3.12 -44.46
C ASN A 394 -36.42 2.64 -43.31
N ASN A 395 -35.95 2.87 -42.09
CA ASN A 395 -36.78 3.63 -41.14
C ASN A 395 -35.94 4.58 -40.29
N SER A 396 -36.16 5.87 -40.53
CA SER A 396 -35.62 7.02 -39.82
C SER A 396 -36.49 7.33 -38.61
N LEU A 397 -35.91 7.51 -37.42
CA LEU A 397 -36.53 8.29 -36.34
C LEU A 397 -35.49 9.21 -35.69
N ARG A 398 -35.87 10.48 -35.62
CA ARG A 398 -35.12 11.67 -35.22
C ARG A 398 -34.95 11.80 -33.71
N LEU A 399 -33.90 12.56 -33.37
CA LEU A 399 -33.60 13.36 -32.17
C LEU A 399 -34.76 13.66 -31.21
N THR A 400 -34.42 13.67 -29.91
CA THR A 400 -34.59 14.86 -29.06
C THR A 400 -33.48 14.93 -28.01
N ASP A 401 -32.77 16.06 -28.02
CA ASP A 401 -31.95 16.58 -26.92
C ASP A 401 -32.86 16.96 -25.74
N ASP A 402 -32.39 16.77 -24.51
CA ASP A 402 -32.69 17.64 -23.36
C ASP A 402 -31.80 17.25 -22.16
N GLU A 403 -30.80 18.09 -21.89
CA GLU A 403 -30.03 18.14 -20.63
C GLU A 403 -30.80 18.99 -19.58
N PRO A 404 -30.52 18.82 -18.28
CA PRO A 404 -29.82 19.94 -17.65
C PRO A 404 -28.76 19.54 -16.61
N THR A 405 -27.65 20.27 -16.68
CA THR A 405 -26.49 20.30 -15.79
C THR A 405 -26.82 20.77 -14.35
N PRO A 406 -26.20 20.24 -13.29
CA PRO A 406 -26.15 20.90 -11.99
C PRO A 406 -24.78 21.54 -11.65
N ALA A 407 -24.86 22.61 -10.86
CA ALA A 407 -23.90 23.67 -10.64
C ALA A 407 -22.65 23.33 -9.78
N LYS A 408 -21.59 24.12 -9.99
CA LYS A 408 -20.33 24.15 -9.20
C LYS A 408 -20.51 24.80 -7.82
N PRO A 409 -19.99 24.21 -6.73
CA PRO A 409 -19.78 24.90 -5.46
C PRO A 409 -18.42 25.63 -5.40
N GLN A 410 -18.40 26.79 -4.72
CA GLN A 410 -17.21 27.60 -4.39
C GLN A 410 -16.46 27.07 -3.15
N PRO A 411 -15.15 27.38 -3.00
CA PRO A 411 -14.28 26.77 -2.00
C PRO A 411 -14.38 27.43 -0.61
N ALA A 412 -14.44 26.61 0.44
CA ALA A 412 -14.38 27.04 1.83
C ALA A 412 -12.93 27.02 2.39
N THR A 413 -12.65 27.96 3.28
CA THR A 413 -11.36 28.28 3.91
C THR A 413 -10.82 27.19 4.83
N ARG A 414 -9.50 26.98 4.79
CA ARG A 414 -8.72 25.95 5.52
C ARG A 414 -8.41 26.41 6.96
N PRO A 415 -8.64 25.61 8.01
CA PRO A 415 -8.07 25.85 9.34
C PRO A 415 -6.68 25.22 9.49
N ASP A 416 -5.79 25.94 10.18
CA ASP A 416 -4.43 25.53 10.52
C ASP A 416 -4.43 24.45 11.60
N HIS A 417 -3.79 23.31 11.32
CA HIS A 417 -3.61 22.20 12.27
C HIS A 417 -2.13 21.80 12.30
N LEU A 418 -1.31 22.67 12.88
CA LEU A 418 0.08 22.40 13.26
C LEU A 418 0.19 22.24 14.79
N GLU A 419 -0.65 21.37 15.36
CA GLU A 419 -0.44 20.81 16.69
C GLU A 419 -0.98 19.39 16.67
N LEU A 420 -0.10 18.39 16.52
CA LEU A 420 -0.23 16.99 17.02
C LEU A 420 0.98 16.12 16.66
#